data_AF-W1U7I4-F1
#
_entry.id   AF-W1U7I4-F1
#
_cell.length_a   1.000
_cell.length_b   1.000
_cell.length_c   1.000
_cell.angle_alpha   90.00
_cell.angle_beta   90.00
_cell.angle_gamma   90.00
#
_symmetry.space_group_name_H-M   'P 1'
#
loop_
_entity.id
_entity.type
_entity.pdbx_description
1 polymer ?
#
loop_
_entity_poly.entity_id
_entity_poly.type
_entity_poly.pdbx_seq_one_letter_code
_entity_poly.pdbx_strand_id
1 'polypeptide(L)'
;LLVDTPGLNQNFDSLKQIGDVDSYYHKADGVIWILDGNKISSQSPNTLLRELDDGLKNVGGVRENIIGVINRVDLLRNNGGQEAIDKVYNDAVKYFGNKFTKIIPISASEAYKGISNNDKNMIEKSGIDYLRKAIEQIFLSKADIVKGKAKEQGSNKLIKETKSILNDYKKKIDYYNKMYISKEANIKSSKENLINSIKEELSTLISNYLDEVNSRVEIYVDQLSNGEGIDFIKNTIYKVNEFESTRNSFIENKKLEIKNNTDTWENLCKISEYKYIQPKANKNYLSINVSINFNNIDTSAFFTPSAQGTLMSSLGNLIGKIGFLLRKNRIKQNLMRTIRIQCEDMEKQLIGEIESIINQNYENCILKILNVTFKNVLFDVNEVENVKLSIGNLEKYIDKTPTEHTFEEIVGISGKDEYLKKRLKKKIIT
;
A
#
# COMPACT_ATOMS: atom_id res chain seq x y z
N LEU A 1 -14.33 30.73 -29.72
CA LEU A 1 -15.11 31.89 -29.23
C LEU A 1 -14.47 33.13 -29.83
N LEU A 2 -15.22 33.97 -30.53
CA LEU A 2 -14.74 35.27 -31.02
C LEU A 2 -15.26 36.33 -30.04
N VAL A 3 -14.41 37.24 -29.61
CA VAL A 3 -14.78 38.38 -28.75
C VAL A 3 -14.49 39.65 -29.54
N ASP A 4 -15.51 40.46 -29.74
CA ASP A 4 -15.39 41.79 -30.36
C ASP A 4 -15.24 42.84 -29.25
N THR A 5 -14.28 43.75 -29.41
CA THR A 5 -13.95 44.76 -28.39
C THR A 5 -14.27 46.17 -28.90
N PRO A 6 -14.85 47.06 -28.08
CA PRO A 6 -15.03 48.46 -28.45
C PRO A 6 -13.70 49.13 -28.84
N GLY A 7 -13.73 50.09 -29.77
CA GLY A 7 -12.51 50.77 -30.25
C GLY A 7 -11.83 51.65 -29.19
N LEU A 8 -10.51 51.84 -29.34
CA LEU A 8 -9.62 52.51 -28.37
C LEU A 8 -9.97 53.98 -28.05
N ASN A 9 -10.76 54.65 -28.88
CA ASN A 9 -11.13 56.07 -28.73
C ASN A 9 -12.57 56.25 -28.21
N GLN A 10 -12.94 55.56 -27.14
CA GLN A 10 -14.06 55.98 -26.29
C GLN A 10 -13.47 56.68 -25.07
N ASN A 11 -13.54 58.02 -25.05
CA ASN A 11 -13.17 58.82 -23.89
C ASN A 11 -13.97 58.32 -22.68
N PHE A 12 -13.29 57.65 -21.75
CA PHE A 12 -13.81 57.21 -20.47
C PHE A 12 -13.97 58.41 -19.54
N ASP A 13 -15.00 59.20 -19.76
CA ASP A 13 -15.60 60.01 -18.70
C ASP A 13 -16.88 59.32 -18.23
N SER A 14 -16.83 58.91 -16.96
CA SER A 14 -17.91 58.38 -16.15
C SER A 14 -18.43 56.96 -16.46
N LEU A 15 -18.38 56.15 -15.40
CA LEU A 15 -19.02 54.84 -15.19
C LEU A 15 -18.20 53.62 -15.63
N LYS A 16 -17.65 52.97 -14.59
CA LYS A 16 -17.33 51.54 -14.51
C LYS A 16 -18.42 50.71 -15.18
N GLN A 17 -18.29 50.39 -16.46
CA GLN A 17 -19.01 49.29 -17.08
C GLN A 17 -18.13 48.54 -18.09
N ILE A 18 -17.86 47.29 -17.72
CA ILE A 18 -17.75 46.11 -18.58
C ILE A 18 -16.42 45.97 -19.36
N GLY A 19 -15.47 45.29 -18.71
CA GLY A 19 -14.44 44.49 -19.38
C GLY A 19 -13.38 45.32 -20.10
N ASP A 20 -12.45 45.85 -19.33
CA ASP A 20 -11.21 46.48 -19.81
C ASP A 20 -10.58 45.62 -20.92
N VAL A 21 -10.11 46.23 -22.01
CA VAL A 21 -9.47 45.55 -23.16
C VAL A 21 -8.35 44.61 -22.67
N ASP A 22 -7.68 44.99 -21.58
CA ASP A 22 -6.68 44.24 -20.84
C ASP A 22 -7.18 42.85 -20.36
N SER A 23 -8.44 42.75 -19.92
CA SER A 23 -9.02 41.53 -19.35
C SER A 23 -9.30 40.43 -20.39
N TYR A 24 -9.56 40.83 -21.64
CA TYR A 24 -9.78 39.90 -22.76
C TYR A 24 -8.48 39.49 -23.43
N TYR A 25 -7.54 40.44 -23.54
CA TYR A 25 -6.27 40.21 -24.20
C TYR A 25 -5.42 39.13 -23.49
N HIS A 26 -5.41 39.10 -22.15
CA HIS A 26 -4.66 38.09 -21.41
C HIS A 26 -5.22 36.67 -21.54
N LYS A 27 -6.52 36.51 -21.87
CA LYS A 27 -7.22 35.23 -21.98
C LYS A 27 -7.33 34.70 -23.40
N ALA A 28 -6.97 35.50 -24.40
CA ALA A 28 -7.13 35.13 -25.81
C ALA A 28 -5.98 34.24 -26.31
N ASP A 29 -6.33 33.17 -27.05
CA ASP A 29 -5.38 32.30 -27.75
C ASP A 29 -4.63 33.05 -28.88
N GLY A 30 -5.25 34.09 -29.44
CA GLY A 30 -4.67 34.98 -30.46
C GLY A 30 -5.49 36.26 -30.63
N VAL A 31 -4.87 37.31 -31.15
CA VAL A 31 -5.48 38.64 -31.31
C VAL A 31 -5.42 39.07 -32.77
N ILE A 32 -6.56 39.52 -33.32
CA ILE A 32 -6.62 40.15 -34.64
C ILE A 32 -6.73 41.65 -34.41
N TRP A 33 -5.72 42.40 -34.84
CA TRP A 33 -5.68 43.84 -34.67
C TRP A 33 -6.02 44.55 -35.97
N ILE A 34 -7.15 45.25 -36.02
CA ILE A 34 -7.64 45.90 -37.24
C ILE A 34 -7.12 47.32 -37.34
N LEU A 35 -6.40 47.61 -38.43
CA LEU A 35 -5.90 48.92 -38.82
C LEU A 35 -6.69 49.42 -40.03
N ASP A 36 -7.04 50.71 -40.05
CA ASP A 36 -7.66 51.32 -41.23
C ASP A 36 -6.56 51.77 -42.22
N GLY A 37 -6.54 51.17 -43.42
CA GLY A 37 -5.56 51.48 -44.46
C GLY A 37 -5.56 52.95 -44.88
N ASN A 38 -6.72 53.62 -44.87
CA ASN A 38 -6.82 55.04 -45.21
C ASN A 38 -6.26 55.94 -44.10
N LYS A 39 -6.31 55.52 -42.84
CA LYS A 39 -5.73 56.26 -41.71
C LYS A 39 -4.20 56.17 -41.71
N ILE A 40 -3.65 54.99 -42.02
CA ILE A 40 -2.20 54.81 -42.19
C ILE A 40 -1.66 55.75 -43.28
N SER A 41 -2.41 55.93 -44.38
CA SER A 41 -1.99 56.83 -45.46
C SER A 41 -2.13 58.33 -45.16
N SER A 42 -2.87 58.73 -44.11
CA SER A 42 -3.28 60.13 -43.88
C SER A 42 -2.83 60.75 -42.55
N GLN A 43 -2.46 59.96 -41.54
CA GLN A 43 -2.04 60.47 -40.24
C GLN A 43 -0.52 60.48 -40.05
N SER A 44 -0.03 61.34 -39.15
CA SER A 44 1.38 61.33 -38.76
C SER A 44 1.72 60.01 -38.03
N PRO A 45 2.80 59.29 -38.42
CA PRO A 45 3.15 57.99 -37.86
C PRO A 45 3.22 57.96 -36.33
N ASN A 46 3.63 59.08 -35.71
CA ASN A 46 3.79 59.21 -34.26
C ASN A 46 2.47 59.10 -33.48
N THR A 47 1.33 59.50 -34.06
CA THR A 47 0.03 59.44 -33.36
C THR A 47 -0.51 58.01 -33.34
N LEU A 48 -0.43 57.31 -34.47
CA LEU A 48 -0.81 55.91 -34.61
C LEU A 48 0.10 54.97 -33.79
N LEU A 49 1.41 55.28 -33.77
CA LEU A 49 2.38 54.57 -32.93
C LEU A 49 2.09 54.75 -31.44
N ARG A 50 1.69 55.95 -31.00
CA ARG A 50 1.36 56.21 -29.60
C ARG A 50 0.08 55.52 -29.16
N GLU A 51 -0.99 55.55 -29.97
CA GLU A 51 -2.23 54.81 -29.68
C GLU A 51 -1.99 53.29 -29.58
N LEU A 52 -1.14 52.74 -30.47
CA LEU A 52 -0.76 51.34 -30.44
C LEU A 52 0.16 51.01 -29.26
N ASP A 53 1.19 51.82 -28.99
CA ASP A 53 2.10 51.60 -27.87
C ASP A 53 1.38 51.77 -26.52
N ASP A 54 0.44 52.70 -26.38
CA ASP A 54 -0.35 52.86 -25.15
C ASP A 54 -1.29 51.66 -24.96
N GLY A 55 -1.91 51.15 -26.03
CA GLY A 55 -2.70 49.92 -26.01
C GLY A 55 -1.88 48.63 -25.76
N LEU A 56 -0.58 48.62 -26.10
CA LEU A 56 0.32 47.45 -25.93
C LEU A 56 1.17 47.52 -24.65
N LYS A 57 1.48 48.72 -24.12
CA LYS A 57 2.27 48.94 -22.90
C LYS A 57 1.57 48.41 -21.65
N ASN A 58 0.25 48.52 -21.59
CA ASN A 58 -0.55 48.00 -20.46
C ASN A 58 -0.63 46.47 -20.43
N VAL A 59 -0.14 45.78 -21.49
CA VAL A 59 -0.43 44.37 -21.74
C VAL A 59 0.82 43.47 -21.72
N GLY A 60 1.96 44.00 -21.28
CA GLY A 60 3.14 43.18 -20.92
C GLY A 60 3.98 42.67 -22.10
N GLY A 61 4.01 43.40 -23.23
CA GLY A 61 4.98 43.18 -24.31
C GLY A 61 4.45 42.47 -25.56
N VAL A 62 5.33 42.38 -26.57
CA VAL A 62 5.05 41.79 -27.90
C VAL A 62 4.87 40.28 -27.75
N ARG A 63 3.66 39.77 -28.00
CA ARG A 63 3.39 38.33 -28.08
C ARG A 63 3.46 37.84 -29.53
N GLU A 64 3.91 36.61 -29.73
CA GLU A 64 3.96 35.93 -31.03
C GLU A 64 2.59 35.41 -31.53
N ASN A 65 1.49 36.05 -31.13
CA ASN A 65 0.12 35.63 -31.43
C ASN A 65 -0.82 36.80 -31.83
N ILE A 66 -0.27 37.90 -32.34
CA ILE A 66 -1.05 39.04 -32.85
C ILE A 66 -0.92 39.12 -34.37
N ILE A 67 -2.03 39.17 -35.08
CA ILE A 67 -2.09 39.41 -36.53
C ILE A 67 -2.60 40.83 -36.76
N GLY A 68 -1.77 41.68 -37.37
CA GLY A 68 -2.19 43.00 -37.84
C GLY A 68 -2.95 42.87 -39.15
N VAL A 69 -4.10 43.54 -39.25
CA VAL A 69 -4.99 43.46 -40.41
C VAL A 69 -5.24 44.85 -40.94
N ILE A 70 -4.70 45.18 -42.11
CA ILE A 70 -4.94 46.46 -42.78
C ILE A 70 -6.25 46.32 -43.55
N ASN A 71 -7.35 46.85 -43.01
CA ASN A 71 -8.67 46.79 -43.63
C ASN A 71 -8.90 47.97 -44.58
N ARG A 72 -9.94 47.86 -45.42
CA ARG A 72 -10.38 48.87 -46.41
C ARG A 72 -9.41 49.08 -47.57
N VAL A 73 -8.64 48.06 -47.93
CA VAL A 73 -7.70 48.13 -49.07
C VAL A 73 -8.40 48.33 -50.41
N ASP A 74 -9.69 48.03 -50.51
CA ASP A 74 -10.52 48.36 -51.68
C ASP A 74 -10.54 49.86 -51.95
N LEU A 75 -10.59 50.69 -50.92
CA LEU A 75 -10.57 52.15 -51.06
C LEU A 75 -9.20 52.66 -51.50
N LEU A 76 -8.12 52.08 -50.98
CA LEU A 76 -6.75 52.37 -51.41
C LEU A 76 -6.55 51.99 -52.88
N ARG A 77 -7.05 50.81 -53.27
CA ARG A 77 -6.97 50.31 -54.65
C ARG A 77 -7.68 51.22 -55.63
N ASN A 78 -8.87 51.70 -55.25
CA ASN A 78 -9.67 52.58 -56.10
C ASN A 78 -9.04 53.97 -56.26
N ASN A 79 -8.28 54.44 -55.27
CA ASN A 79 -7.70 55.78 -55.26
C ASN A 79 -6.26 55.85 -55.80
N GLY A 80 -5.51 54.74 -55.79
CA GLY A 80 -4.10 54.75 -56.21
C GLY A 80 -3.54 53.38 -56.62
N GLY A 81 -4.41 52.43 -56.97
CA GLY A 81 -4.00 51.13 -57.48
C GLY A 81 -3.23 50.28 -56.48
N GLN A 82 -2.42 49.34 -56.99
CA GLN A 82 -1.63 48.43 -56.16
C GLN A 82 -0.49 49.17 -55.43
N GLU A 83 0.09 50.22 -56.03
CA GLU A 83 1.15 51.03 -55.43
C GLU A 83 0.71 51.68 -54.11
N ALA A 84 -0.55 52.13 -54.03
CA ALA A 84 -1.12 52.69 -52.80
C ALA A 84 -1.24 51.63 -51.69
N ILE A 85 -1.62 50.39 -52.05
CA ILE A 85 -1.67 49.27 -51.10
C ILE A 85 -0.28 48.92 -50.62
N ASP A 86 0.68 48.81 -51.53
CA ASP A 86 2.06 48.43 -51.22
C ASP A 86 2.74 49.49 -50.33
N LYS A 87 2.49 50.77 -50.60
CA LYS A 87 2.96 51.87 -49.75
C LYS A 87 2.42 51.75 -48.33
N VAL A 88 1.10 51.60 -48.18
CA VAL A 88 0.45 51.46 -46.86
C VAL A 88 0.91 50.19 -46.14
N TYR A 89 1.10 49.09 -46.86
CA TYR A 89 1.64 47.86 -46.31
C TYR A 89 3.09 48.05 -45.82
N ASN A 90 3.95 48.67 -46.62
CA ASN A 90 5.34 48.94 -46.25
C ASN A 90 5.43 49.90 -45.07
N ASP A 91 4.57 50.92 -45.02
CA ASP A 91 4.46 51.81 -43.87
C ASP A 91 4.01 51.03 -42.62
N ALA A 92 3.00 50.16 -42.74
CA ALA A 92 2.57 49.32 -41.62
C ALA A 92 3.65 48.35 -41.14
N VAL A 93 4.43 47.75 -42.05
CA VAL A 93 5.57 46.89 -41.70
C VAL A 93 6.68 47.71 -41.02
N LYS A 94 6.98 48.90 -41.55
CA LYS A 94 7.99 49.81 -40.99
C LYS A 94 7.64 50.25 -39.57
N TYR A 95 6.37 50.60 -39.32
CA TYR A 95 5.94 51.11 -38.02
C TYR A 95 5.53 50.02 -37.02
N PHE A 96 5.01 48.89 -37.50
CA PHE A 96 4.36 47.89 -36.64
C PHE A 96 4.87 46.45 -36.83
N GLY A 97 5.84 46.22 -37.73
CA GLY A 97 6.33 44.88 -38.04
C GLY A 97 6.99 44.15 -36.87
N ASN A 98 7.48 44.87 -35.87
CA ASN A 98 8.00 44.30 -34.63
C ASN A 98 6.92 44.05 -33.56
N LYS A 99 5.68 44.50 -33.77
CA LYS A 99 4.55 44.33 -32.85
C LYS A 99 3.63 43.19 -33.27
N PHE A 100 3.54 42.89 -34.56
CA PHE A 100 2.66 41.86 -35.10
C PHE A 100 3.46 40.67 -35.62
N THR A 101 2.95 39.46 -35.36
CA THR A 101 3.51 38.22 -35.91
C THR A 101 3.35 38.15 -37.43
N LYS A 102 2.28 38.75 -37.96
CA LYS A 102 2.03 38.90 -39.39
C LYS A 102 1.15 40.13 -39.64
N ILE A 103 1.36 40.82 -40.76
CA ILE A 103 0.51 41.91 -41.23
C ILE A 103 -0.16 41.47 -42.52
N ILE A 104 -1.48 41.64 -42.63
CA ILE A 104 -2.27 41.13 -43.74
C ILE A 104 -3.22 42.22 -44.26
N PRO A 105 -3.07 42.67 -45.52
CA PRO A 105 -4.02 43.57 -46.14
C PRO A 105 -5.31 42.83 -46.52
N ILE A 106 -6.46 43.38 -46.15
CA ILE A 106 -7.77 42.84 -46.49
C ILE A 106 -8.77 43.92 -46.92
N SER A 107 -9.77 43.52 -47.69
CA SER A 107 -11.04 44.26 -47.79
C SER A 107 -12.16 43.40 -47.22
N ALA A 108 -12.63 43.73 -46.03
CA ALA A 108 -13.78 43.04 -45.43
C ALA A 108 -15.06 43.19 -46.29
N SER A 109 -15.20 44.32 -47.01
CA SER A 109 -16.33 44.59 -47.91
C SER A 109 -16.32 43.66 -49.13
N GLU A 110 -15.17 43.56 -49.82
CA GLU A 110 -15.00 42.63 -50.94
C GLU A 110 -15.11 41.18 -50.46
N ALA A 111 -14.53 40.84 -49.30
CA ALA A 111 -14.64 39.50 -48.73
C ALA A 111 -16.09 39.09 -48.48
N TYR A 112 -16.88 39.96 -47.85
CA TYR A 112 -18.29 39.71 -47.56
C TYR A 112 -19.12 39.55 -48.83
N LYS A 113 -18.94 40.44 -49.81
CA LYS A 113 -19.64 40.37 -51.11
C LYS A 113 -19.24 39.12 -51.89
N GLY A 114 -17.95 38.81 -51.93
CA GLY A 114 -17.42 37.62 -52.59
C GLY A 114 -17.98 36.33 -51.99
N ILE A 115 -18.02 36.21 -50.66
CA ILE A 115 -18.61 35.07 -49.97
C ILE A 115 -20.13 34.98 -50.23
N SER A 116 -20.84 36.11 -50.10
CA SER A 116 -22.30 36.15 -50.27
C SER A 116 -22.74 35.78 -51.69
N ASN A 117 -21.94 36.16 -52.69
CA ASN A 117 -22.23 35.91 -54.11
C ASN A 117 -21.48 34.70 -54.68
N ASN A 118 -20.72 33.97 -53.85
CA ASN A 118 -19.84 32.86 -54.26
C ASN A 118 -18.85 33.24 -55.39
N ASP A 119 -18.38 34.49 -55.40
CA ASP A 119 -17.40 35.02 -56.35
C ASP A 119 -15.98 34.77 -55.84
N LYS A 120 -15.35 33.72 -56.38
CA LYS A 120 -13.99 33.30 -56.01
C LYS A 120 -12.94 34.36 -56.29
N ASN A 121 -13.09 35.13 -57.37
CA ASN A 121 -12.11 36.15 -57.74
C ASN A 121 -12.17 37.31 -56.74
N MET A 122 -13.38 37.68 -56.31
CA MET A 122 -13.56 38.71 -55.28
C MET A 122 -13.07 38.24 -53.91
N ILE A 123 -13.27 36.97 -53.56
CA ILE A 123 -12.72 36.36 -52.33
C ILE A 123 -11.19 36.42 -52.33
N GLU A 124 -10.54 36.00 -53.42
CA GLU A 124 -9.07 36.03 -53.54
C GLU A 124 -8.54 37.47 -53.46
N LYS A 125 -9.14 38.38 -54.23
CA LYS A 125 -8.78 39.81 -54.25
C LYS A 125 -8.95 40.50 -52.89
N SER A 126 -9.89 40.03 -52.06
CA SER A 126 -10.15 40.60 -50.75
C SER A 126 -9.08 40.31 -49.70
N GLY A 127 -8.17 39.35 -49.95
CA GLY A 127 -7.13 38.96 -49.00
C GLY A 127 -7.59 38.09 -47.82
N ILE A 128 -8.90 37.78 -47.71
CA ILE A 128 -9.47 37.07 -46.56
C ILE A 128 -8.91 35.65 -46.36
N ASP A 129 -8.56 34.97 -47.46
CA ASP A 129 -7.99 33.62 -47.41
C ASP A 129 -6.58 33.60 -46.79
N TYR A 130 -5.80 34.66 -46.98
CA TYR A 130 -4.49 34.81 -46.35
C TYR A 130 -4.63 35.03 -44.85
N LEU A 131 -5.63 35.82 -44.43
CA LEU A 131 -5.96 36.00 -43.02
C LEU A 131 -6.40 34.68 -42.37
N ARG A 132 -7.29 33.92 -43.03
CA ARG A 132 -7.72 32.60 -42.55
C ARG A 132 -6.54 31.64 -42.37
N LYS A 133 -5.65 31.54 -43.35
CA LYS A 133 -4.44 30.70 -43.26
C LYS A 133 -3.52 31.13 -42.11
N ALA A 134 -3.36 32.43 -41.90
CA ALA A 134 -2.54 32.95 -40.82
C ALA A 134 -3.15 32.67 -39.44
N ILE A 135 -4.47 32.79 -39.30
CA ILE A 135 -5.21 32.41 -38.08
C ILE A 135 -5.00 30.92 -37.78
N GLU A 136 -5.15 30.04 -38.78
CA GLU A 136 -4.94 28.61 -38.61
C GLU A 136 -3.50 28.29 -38.17
N GLN A 137 -2.50 28.92 -38.79
CA GLN A 137 -1.09 28.69 -38.47
C GLN A 137 -0.69 29.25 -37.10
N ILE A 138 -1.08 30.49 -36.80
CA ILE A 138 -0.55 31.22 -35.64
C ILE A 138 -1.36 30.86 -34.38
N PHE A 139 -2.69 30.75 -34.49
CA PHE A 139 -3.55 30.55 -33.32
C PHE A 139 -3.80 29.06 -33.05
N LEU A 140 -4.08 28.25 -34.08
CA LEU A 140 -4.49 26.86 -33.86
C LEU A 140 -3.31 25.89 -33.66
N SER A 141 -2.23 26.02 -34.45
CA SER A 141 -1.09 25.09 -34.33
C SER A 141 -0.33 25.21 -33.00
N LYS A 142 -0.19 26.44 -32.47
CA LYS A 142 0.46 26.68 -31.17
C LYS A 142 -0.40 26.20 -30.00
N ALA A 143 -1.73 26.34 -30.09
CA ALA A 143 -2.64 25.86 -29.05
C ALA A 143 -2.59 24.33 -28.88
N ASP A 144 -2.49 23.58 -29.98
CA ASP A 144 -2.40 22.12 -29.92
C ASP A 144 -1.06 21.64 -29.34
N ILE A 145 0.06 22.32 -29.66
CA ILE A 145 1.37 22.02 -29.07
C ILE A 145 1.38 22.29 -27.56
N VAL A 146 0.82 23.42 -27.12
CA VAL A 146 0.74 23.77 -25.69
C VAL A 146 -0.15 22.79 -24.94
N LYS A 147 -1.31 22.42 -25.50
CA LYS A 147 -2.21 21.39 -24.92
C LYS A 147 -1.53 20.02 -24.87
N GLY A 148 -0.80 19.64 -25.91
CA GLY A 148 -0.04 18.39 -25.97
C GLY A 148 1.02 18.31 -24.88
N LYS A 149 1.86 19.35 -24.75
CA LYS A 149 2.88 19.44 -23.70
C LYS A 149 2.28 19.43 -22.29
N ALA A 150 1.15 20.13 -22.08
CA ALA A 150 0.47 20.12 -20.79
C ALA A 150 -0.06 18.71 -20.41
N LYS A 151 -0.60 17.96 -21.38
CA LYS A 151 -1.05 16.57 -21.17
C LYS A 151 0.11 15.62 -20.89
N GLU A 152 1.23 15.77 -21.60
CA GLU A 152 2.46 15.00 -21.36
C GLU A 152 3.02 15.26 -19.96
N GLN A 153 3.13 16.53 -19.56
CA GLN A 153 3.57 16.92 -18.22
C GLN A 153 2.63 16.39 -17.12
N GLY A 154 1.31 16.49 -17.33
CA GLY A 154 0.32 15.91 -16.42
C GLY A 154 0.46 14.40 -16.28
N SER A 155 0.64 13.68 -17.39
CA SER A 155 0.78 12.22 -17.40
C SER A 155 2.08 11.79 -16.70
N ASN A 156 3.19 12.45 -16.98
CA ASN A 156 4.48 12.18 -16.32
C ASN A 156 4.41 12.44 -14.81
N LYS A 157 3.67 13.47 -14.39
CA LYS A 157 3.42 13.74 -12.97
C LYS A 157 2.62 12.60 -12.32
N LEU A 158 1.52 12.16 -12.94
CA LEU A 158 0.71 11.04 -12.44
C LEU A 158 1.50 9.74 -12.35
N ILE A 159 2.34 9.44 -13.35
CA ILE A 159 3.24 8.28 -13.34
C ILE A 159 4.20 8.36 -12.15
N LYS A 160 4.84 9.51 -11.94
CA LYS A 160 5.78 9.72 -10.84
C LYS A 160 5.11 9.58 -9.47
N GLU A 161 3.92 10.16 -9.31
CA GLU A 161 3.13 10.06 -8.08
C GLU A 161 2.72 8.61 -7.81
N THR A 162 2.25 7.89 -8.84
CA THR A 162 1.87 6.48 -8.74
C THR A 162 3.07 5.62 -8.33
N LYS A 163 4.24 5.81 -8.96
CA LYS A 163 5.48 5.11 -8.57
C LYS A 163 5.85 5.38 -7.11
N SER A 164 5.71 6.61 -6.64
CA SER A 164 5.98 6.96 -5.24
C SER A 164 5.04 6.20 -4.30
N ILE A 165 3.73 6.23 -4.58
CA ILE A 165 2.71 5.53 -3.78
C ILE A 165 2.99 4.02 -3.73
N LEU A 166 3.29 3.40 -4.88
CA LEU A 166 3.58 1.97 -4.95
C LEU A 166 4.83 1.61 -4.13
N ASN A 167 5.90 2.41 -4.23
CA ASN A 167 7.13 2.19 -3.48
C ASN A 167 6.91 2.33 -1.96
N ASP A 168 6.15 3.32 -1.53
CA ASP A 168 5.82 3.50 -0.11
C ASP A 168 4.97 2.35 0.42
N TYR A 169 4.01 1.88 -0.39
CA TYR A 169 3.18 0.74 -0.05
C TYR A 169 3.99 -0.57 0.04
N LYS A 170 4.94 -0.81 -0.88
CA LYS A 170 5.87 -1.95 -0.81
C LYS A 170 6.69 -1.94 0.47
N LYS A 171 7.28 -0.80 0.82
CA LYS A 171 8.04 -0.65 2.07
C LYS A 171 7.18 -0.96 3.28
N LYS A 172 5.91 -0.52 3.28
CA LYS A 172 4.94 -0.82 4.33
C LYS A 172 4.68 -2.33 4.43
N ILE A 173 4.43 -3.01 3.32
CA ILE A 173 4.25 -4.48 3.27
C ILE A 173 5.48 -5.19 3.83
N ASP A 174 6.68 -4.86 3.34
CA ASP A 174 7.91 -5.52 3.77
C ASP A 174 8.21 -5.28 5.25
N TYR A 175 7.94 -4.08 5.76
CA TYR A 175 8.09 -3.75 7.17
C TYR A 175 7.21 -4.63 8.07
N TYR A 176 5.90 -4.66 7.81
CA TYR A 176 4.98 -5.45 8.63
C TYR A 176 5.16 -6.96 8.43
N ASN A 177 5.49 -7.41 7.22
CA ASN A 177 5.76 -8.84 6.99
C ASN A 177 6.99 -9.31 7.78
N LYS A 178 8.07 -8.52 7.78
CA LYS A 178 9.24 -8.80 8.63
C LYS A 178 8.89 -8.81 10.12
N MET A 179 8.05 -7.87 10.55
CA MET A 179 7.58 -7.81 11.93
C MET A 179 6.74 -9.05 12.30
N TYR A 180 5.85 -9.49 11.42
CA TYR A 180 5.06 -10.70 11.57
C TYR A 180 5.97 -11.93 11.75
N ILE A 181 6.88 -12.16 10.79
CA ILE A 181 7.79 -13.33 10.80
C ILE A 181 8.64 -13.33 12.07
N SER A 182 9.17 -12.16 12.47
CA SER A 182 9.98 -12.06 13.68
C SER A 182 9.18 -12.36 14.95
N LYS A 183 7.94 -11.85 15.07
CA LYS A 183 7.08 -12.11 16.22
C LYS A 183 6.70 -13.58 16.31
N GLU A 184 6.28 -14.19 15.20
CA GLU A 184 5.96 -15.61 15.13
C GLU A 184 7.15 -16.47 15.55
N ALA A 185 8.34 -16.21 15.00
CA ALA A 185 9.57 -16.95 15.35
C ALA A 185 9.93 -16.81 16.83
N ASN A 186 9.82 -15.60 17.41
CA ASN A 186 10.09 -15.37 18.83
C ASN A 186 9.14 -16.15 19.73
N ILE A 187 7.85 -16.15 19.41
CA ILE A 187 6.83 -16.86 20.20
C ILE A 187 7.03 -18.37 20.05
N LYS A 188 7.34 -18.87 18.85
CA LYS A 188 7.65 -20.27 18.61
C LYS A 188 8.85 -20.73 19.45
N SER A 189 9.92 -19.95 19.47
CA SER A 189 11.09 -20.26 20.32
C SER A 189 10.72 -20.23 21.81
N SER A 190 9.93 -19.24 22.25
CA SER A 190 9.45 -19.18 23.64
C SER A 190 8.58 -20.40 24.02
N LYS A 191 7.76 -20.90 23.09
CA LYS A 191 6.96 -22.12 23.25
C LYS A 191 7.85 -23.35 23.46
N GLU A 192 8.84 -23.52 22.59
CA GLU A 192 9.78 -24.66 22.65
C GLU A 192 10.60 -24.63 23.94
N ASN A 193 11.07 -23.44 24.35
CA ASN A 193 11.80 -23.28 25.61
C ASN A 193 10.94 -23.61 26.84
N LEU A 194 9.67 -23.19 26.86
CA LEU A 194 8.75 -23.50 27.94
C LEU A 194 8.51 -25.02 28.06
N ILE A 195 8.25 -25.69 26.94
CA ILE A 195 8.05 -27.15 26.92
C ILE A 195 9.30 -27.88 27.43
N ASN A 196 10.48 -27.48 26.96
CA ASN A 196 11.74 -28.11 27.35
C ASN A 196 12.04 -27.88 28.84
N SER A 197 11.86 -26.66 29.36
CA SER A 197 12.04 -26.36 30.79
C SER A 197 11.14 -27.23 31.66
N ILE A 198 9.86 -27.37 31.28
CA ILE A 198 8.91 -28.20 32.04
C ILE A 198 9.32 -29.67 32.02
N LYS A 199 9.79 -30.20 30.87
CA LYS A 199 10.31 -31.57 30.77
C LYS A 199 11.51 -31.80 31.69
N GLU A 200 12.47 -30.89 31.67
CA GLU A 200 13.67 -30.98 32.50
C GLU A 200 13.32 -30.95 34.00
N GLU A 201 12.44 -30.03 34.40
CA GLU A 201 12.00 -29.93 35.80
C GLU A 201 11.19 -31.15 36.26
N LEU A 202 10.33 -31.69 35.40
CA LEU A 202 9.58 -32.92 35.71
C LEU A 202 10.52 -34.11 35.83
N SER A 203 11.46 -34.28 34.89
CA SER A 203 12.45 -35.35 34.93
C SER A 203 13.30 -35.28 36.20
N THR A 204 13.69 -34.06 36.60
CA THR A 204 14.42 -33.83 37.86
C THR A 204 13.59 -34.21 39.09
N LEU A 205 12.31 -33.82 39.13
CA LEU A 205 11.39 -34.21 40.21
C LEU A 205 11.27 -35.74 40.32
N ILE A 206 11.12 -36.43 39.19
CA ILE A 206 11.00 -37.88 39.14
C ILE A 206 12.30 -38.57 39.55
N SER A 207 13.44 -38.11 39.05
CA SER A 207 14.75 -38.66 39.43
C SER A 207 14.98 -38.57 40.93
N ASN A 208 14.75 -37.39 41.50
CA ASN A 208 14.90 -37.17 42.95
C ASN A 208 13.99 -38.10 43.76
N TYR A 209 12.72 -38.24 43.35
CA TYR A 209 11.79 -39.15 44.01
C TYR A 209 12.26 -40.61 43.91
N LEU A 210 12.70 -41.07 42.75
CA LEU A 210 13.19 -42.44 42.57
C LEU A 210 14.45 -42.73 43.39
N ASP A 211 15.37 -41.76 43.52
CA ASP A 211 16.56 -41.88 44.35
C ASP A 211 16.22 -42.01 45.83
N GLU A 212 15.26 -41.20 46.30
CA GLU A 212 14.75 -41.32 47.66
C GLU A 212 14.04 -42.66 47.92
N VAL A 213 13.23 -43.13 46.96
CA VAL A 213 12.59 -44.45 47.06
C VAL A 213 13.65 -45.55 47.11
N ASN A 214 14.71 -45.46 46.30
CA ASN A 214 15.81 -46.42 46.33
C ASN A 214 16.49 -46.47 47.70
N SER A 215 16.75 -45.30 48.30
CA SER A 215 17.27 -45.21 49.67
C SER A 215 16.34 -45.89 50.69
N ARG A 216 15.02 -45.63 50.60
CA ARG A 216 14.02 -46.25 51.47
C ARG A 216 13.90 -47.76 51.25
N VAL A 217 14.01 -48.24 50.02
CA VAL A 217 14.08 -49.67 49.71
C VAL A 217 15.31 -50.30 50.38
N GLU A 218 16.48 -49.68 50.30
CA GLU A 218 17.69 -50.17 50.96
C GLU A 218 17.54 -50.26 52.49
N ILE A 219 16.91 -49.26 53.11
CA ILE A 219 16.72 -49.17 54.57
C ILE A 219 15.62 -50.14 55.05
N TYR A 220 14.47 -50.17 54.38
CA TYR A 220 13.25 -50.75 54.94
C TYR A 220 12.87 -52.12 54.36
N VAL A 221 13.54 -52.62 53.32
CA VAL A 221 13.14 -53.90 52.69
C VAL A 221 13.13 -55.07 53.67
N ASP A 222 14.02 -55.08 54.67
CA ASP A 222 14.09 -56.16 55.67
C ASP A 222 12.82 -56.23 56.54
N GLN A 223 12.07 -55.15 56.67
CA GLN A 223 10.81 -55.13 57.41
C GLN A 223 9.73 -55.98 56.72
N LEU A 224 9.83 -56.18 55.40
CA LEU A 224 8.94 -57.09 54.66
C LEU A 224 9.13 -58.56 55.10
N SER A 225 10.31 -58.91 55.63
CA SER A 225 10.55 -60.24 56.21
C SER A 225 9.82 -60.48 57.54
N ASN A 226 9.38 -59.40 58.19
CA ASN A 226 8.63 -59.43 59.44
C ASN A 226 7.11 -59.46 59.22
N GLY A 227 6.64 -59.56 57.96
CA GLY A 227 5.23 -59.62 57.61
C GLY A 227 4.61 -58.26 57.24
N GLU A 228 5.41 -57.20 57.15
CA GLU A 228 4.94 -55.91 56.64
C GLU A 228 4.42 -56.03 55.21
N GLY A 229 3.22 -55.50 54.99
CA GLY A 229 2.45 -55.69 53.75
C GLY A 229 2.51 -54.53 52.78
N ILE A 230 1.51 -54.46 51.89
CA ILE A 230 1.40 -53.44 50.83
C ILE A 230 1.28 -52.03 51.43
N ASP A 231 0.56 -51.86 52.54
CA ASP A 231 0.40 -50.55 53.17
C ASP A 231 1.73 -49.98 53.67
N PHE A 232 2.63 -50.85 54.14
CA PHE A 232 3.99 -50.45 54.50
C PHE A 232 4.79 -50.00 53.27
N ILE A 233 4.68 -50.72 52.14
CA ILE A 233 5.33 -50.31 50.89
C ILE A 233 4.79 -48.96 50.43
N LYS A 234 3.47 -48.77 50.43
CA LYS A 234 2.82 -47.52 49.99
C LYS A 234 3.20 -46.33 50.87
N ASN A 235 3.12 -46.49 52.19
CA ASN A 235 3.23 -45.36 53.12
C ASN A 235 4.68 -45.11 53.56
N THR A 236 5.50 -46.15 53.67
CA THR A 236 6.87 -46.05 54.20
C THR A 236 7.91 -46.07 53.09
N ILE A 237 7.82 -46.97 52.10
CA ILE A 237 8.84 -47.10 51.05
C ILE A 237 8.60 -46.06 49.94
N TYR A 238 7.39 -46.03 49.39
CA TYR A 238 7.03 -45.12 48.30
C TYR A 238 6.58 -43.75 48.81
N LYS A 239 6.00 -43.66 50.01
CA LYS A 239 5.43 -42.40 50.54
C LYS A 239 4.49 -41.74 49.53
N VAL A 240 3.54 -42.52 49.01
CA VAL A 240 2.67 -42.12 47.88
C VAL A 240 1.96 -40.78 48.13
N ASN A 241 1.47 -40.52 49.34
CA ASN A 241 0.79 -39.26 49.66
C ASN A 241 1.72 -38.03 49.58
N GLU A 242 3.00 -38.18 49.96
CA GLU A 242 3.99 -37.10 49.87
C GLU A 242 4.35 -36.82 48.41
N PHE A 243 4.48 -37.88 47.60
CA PHE A 243 4.70 -37.76 46.16
C PHE A 243 3.53 -37.09 45.45
N GLU A 244 2.29 -37.48 45.77
CA GLU A 244 1.07 -36.84 45.25
C GLU A 244 1.03 -35.35 45.56
N SER A 245 1.35 -34.96 46.79
CA SER A 245 1.40 -33.55 47.19
C SER A 245 2.44 -32.76 46.39
N THR A 246 3.63 -33.34 46.21
CA THR A 246 4.71 -32.74 45.41
C THR A 246 4.32 -32.60 43.95
N ARG A 247 3.73 -33.64 43.35
CA ARG A 247 3.20 -33.63 41.99
C ARG A 247 2.11 -32.58 41.80
N ASN A 248 1.15 -32.50 42.72
CA ASN A 248 0.07 -31.52 42.64
C ASN A 248 0.61 -30.09 42.75
N SER A 249 1.60 -29.86 43.60
CA SER A 249 2.29 -28.57 43.71
C SER A 249 3.03 -28.21 42.42
N PHE A 250 3.72 -29.18 41.79
CA PHE A 250 4.33 -29.01 40.48
C PHE A 250 3.30 -28.59 39.42
N ILE A 251 2.17 -29.30 39.35
CA ILE A 251 1.08 -29.01 38.40
C ILE A 251 0.56 -27.58 38.59
N GLU A 252 0.25 -27.15 39.81
CA GLU A 252 -0.26 -25.81 40.08
C GLU A 252 0.76 -24.72 39.73
N ASN A 253 2.05 -24.95 40.02
CA ASN A 253 3.12 -24.04 39.61
C ASN A 253 3.20 -23.93 38.07
N LYS A 254 3.09 -25.05 37.34
CA LYS A 254 3.14 -25.04 35.88
C LYS A 254 1.91 -24.42 35.23
N LYS A 255 0.73 -24.55 35.83
CA LYS A 255 -0.46 -23.79 35.38
C LYS A 255 -0.20 -22.28 35.41
N LEU A 256 0.38 -21.77 36.50
CA LEU A 256 0.69 -20.36 36.63
C LEU A 256 1.76 -19.91 35.61
N GLU A 257 2.80 -20.72 35.41
CA GLU A 257 3.85 -20.44 34.44
C GLU A 257 3.34 -20.42 32.99
N ILE A 258 2.51 -21.40 32.61
CA ILE A 258 1.86 -21.45 31.28
C ILE A 258 0.99 -20.21 31.08
N LYS A 259 0.23 -19.80 32.09
CA LYS A 259 -0.58 -18.59 32.05
C LYS A 259 0.28 -17.34 31.80
N ASN A 260 1.31 -17.14 32.61
CA ASN A 260 2.18 -15.97 32.50
C ASN A 260 2.91 -15.88 31.15
N ASN A 261 3.36 -17.03 30.62
CA ASN A 261 3.95 -17.10 29.28
C ASN A 261 2.92 -16.77 28.20
N THR A 262 1.70 -17.30 28.32
CA THR A 262 0.61 -17.01 27.38
C THR A 262 0.27 -15.51 27.39
N ASP A 263 0.11 -14.90 28.56
CA ASP A 263 -0.12 -13.45 28.72
C ASP A 263 1.01 -12.62 28.06
N THR A 264 2.25 -13.10 28.15
CA THR A 264 3.40 -12.48 27.50
C THR A 264 3.30 -12.60 25.97
N TRP A 265 2.97 -13.79 25.46
CA TRP A 265 2.77 -14.03 24.02
C TRP A 265 1.66 -13.17 23.45
N GLU A 266 0.53 -13.03 24.15
CA GLU A 266 -0.59 -12.18 23.73
C GLU A 266 -0.16 -10.73 23.50
N ASN A 267 0.71 -10.20 24.37
CA ASN A 267 1.23 -8.85 24.24
C ASN A 267 2.26 -8.73 23.11
N LEU A 268 3.12 -9.75 22.94
CA LEU A 268 4.12 -9.78 21.89
C LEU A 268 3.52 -9.99 20.49
N CYS A 269 2.38 -10.67 20.38
CA CYS A 269 1.68 -10.92 19.10
C CYS A 269 1.14 -9.65 18.45
N LYS A 270 0.85 -8.60 19.21
CA LYS A 270 0.14 -7.43 18.69
C LYS A 270 0.99 -6.67 17.67
N ILE A 271 0.42 -6.42 16.50
CA ILE A 271 0.92 -5.49 15.49
C ILE A 271 0.01 -4.26 15.47
N SER A 272 0.61 -3.07 15.42
CA SER A 272 -0.11 -1.80 15.35
C SER A 272 0.59 -0.86 14.38
N GLU A 273 -0.19 -0.05 13.68
CA GLU A 273 0.33 1.07 12.90
C GLU A 273 0.94 2.15 13.78
N TYR A 274 0.44 2.27 15.02
CA TYR A 274 0.89 3.25 15.98
C TYR A 274 1.71 2.57 17.06
N LYS A 275 3.03 2.79 17.01
CA LYS A 275 4.02 2.21 17.95
C LYS A 275 3.61 2.32 19.43
N TYR A 276 2.94 3.40 19.81
CA TYR A 276 2.54 3.70 21.19
C TYR A 276 1.04 3.51 21.46
N ILE A 277 0.23 3.30 20.43
CA ILE A 277 -1.21 3.02 20.57
C ILE A 277 -1.37 1.55 20.21
N GLN A 278 -1.26 0.72 21.24
CA GLN A 278 -1.72 -0.66 21.15
C GLN A 278 -3.24 -0.59 20.99
N PRO A 279 -3.85 -1.22 19.96
CA PRO A 279 -5.29 -1.41 19.99
C PRO A 279 -5.62 -2.02 21.35
N LYS A 280 -6.60 -1.44 22.06
CA LYS A 280 -7.10 -2.02 23.31
C LYS A 280 -7.60 -3.42 22.94
N ALA A 281 -6.75 -4.42 23.13
CA ALA A 281 -7.18 -5.78 23.12
C ALA A 281 -8.20 -5.84 24.25
N ASN A 282 -9.48 -5.99 23.90
CA ASN A 282 -10.45 -6.43 24.88
C ASN A 282 -9.82 -7.66 25.55
N LYS A 283 -9.73 -7.67 26.88
CA LYS A 283 -9.21 -8.81 27.67
C LYS A 283 -9.90 -10.16 27.35
N ASN A 284 -10.90 -10.16 26.47
CA ASN A 284 -11.79 -11.25 26.14
C ASN A 284 -11.44 -12.02 24.85
N TYR A 285 -10.32 -11.75 24.16
CA TYR A 285 -10.05 -12.44 22.88
C TYR A 285 -9.62 -13.91 23.03
N LEU A 286 -9.07 -14.30 24.17
CA LEU A 286 -8.60 -15.67 24.41
C LEU A 286 -9.06 -16.19 25.77
N SER A 287 -9.82 -17.28 25.74
CA SER A 287 -9.96 -18.16 26.90
C SER A 287 -8.63 -18.92 27.06
N ILE A 288 -7.75 -18.42 27.93
CA ILE A 288 -6.50 -19.11 28.25
C ILE A 288 -6.86 -20.46 28.88
N ASN A 289 -6.50 -21.54 28.21
CA ASN A 289 -6.66 -22.87 28.75
C ASN A 289 -5.45 -23.16 29.66
N VAL A 290 -5.73 -23.44 30.93
CA VAL A 290 -4.75 -23.98 31.89
C VAL A 290 -5.35 -25.18 32.64
N SER A 291 -6.50 -25.69 32.19
CA SER A 291 -7.11 -26.85 32.80
C SER A 291 -6.32 -28.08 32.38
N ILE A 292 -5.46 -28.55 33.26
CA ILE A 292 -4.75 -29.81 33.07
C ILE A 292 -5.57 -30.90 33.75
N ASN A 293 -6.14 -31.81 32.96
CA ASN A 293 -7.04 -32.86 33.45
C ASN A 293 -6.25 -34.12 33.80
N PHE A 294 -6.01 -34.32 35.10
CA PHE A 294 -5.25 -35.45 35.62
C PHE A 294 -6.07 -36.42 36.47
N ASN A 295 -7.40 -36.37 36.37
CA ASN A 295 -8.29 -37.25 37.14
C ASN A 295 -8.09 -38.74 36.83
N ASN A 296 -7.34 -39.06 35.77
CA ASN A 296 -6.98 -40.42 35.36
C ASN A 296 -5.54 -40.82 35.69
N ILE A 297 -4.71 -39.92 36.25
CA ILE A 297 -3.42 -40.32 36.85
C ILE A 297 -3.73 -40.92 38.22
N ASP A 298 -4.29 -42.11 38.17
CA ASP A 298 -4.65 -42.88 39.33
C ASP A 298 -3.37 -43.31 40.03
N THR A 299 -3.02 -42.62 41.11
CA THR A 299 -1.89 -43.02 41.97
C THR A 299 -2.20 -44.28 42.78
N SER A 300 -3.46 -44.72 42.83
CA SER A 300 -3.77 -46.08 43.28
C SER A 300 -3.24 -47.14 42.29
N ALA A 301 -2.93 -46.74 41.04
CA ALA A 301 -2.22 -47.56 40.06
C ALA A 301 -0.75 -47.83 40.40
N PHE A 302 -0.18 -47.17 41.43
CA PHE A 302 1.13 -47.55 42.00
C PHE A 302 1.16 -49.03 42.44
N PHE A 303 -0.01 -49.67 42.53
CA PHE A 303 -0.17 -51.10 42.84
C PHE A 303 -1.26 -51.80 42.00
N THR A 304 -1.40 -51.48 40.70
CA THR A 304 -2.36 -52.18 39.82
C THR A 304 -2.16 -53.70 39.83
N PRO A 305 -3.22 -54.52 39.63
CA PRO A 305 -3.16 -55.99 39.70
C PRO A 305 -2.06 -56.67 38.86
N SER A 306 -1.60 -56.07 37.76
CA SER A 306 -0.48 -56.58 36.95
C SER A 306 0.88 -56.39 37.64
N ALA A 307 1.11 -55.23 38.26
CA ALA A 307 2.26 -54.95 39.11
C ALA A 307 2.16 -55.71 40.45
N GLN A 308 0.95 -55.77 41.02
CA GLN A 308 0.61 -56.56 42.20
C GLN A 308 0.89 -58.04 41.96
N GLY A 309 0.55 -58.61 40.81
CA GLY A 309 0.88 -60.02 40.48
C GLY A 309 2.38 -60.29 40.48
N THR A 310 3.21 -59.34 40.03
CA THR A 310 4.67 -59.50 40.02
C THR A 310 5.31 -59.24 41.39
N LEU A 311 4.80 -58.25 42.13
CA LEU A 311 5.25 -57.91 43.48
C LEU A 311 4.77 -58.98 44.50
N MET A 312 3.49 -59.32 44.47
CA MET A 312 2.86 -60.37 45.28
C MET A 312 3.34 -61.77 44.91
N SER A 313 3.76 -62.08 43.68
CA SER A 313 4.44 -63.35 43.42
C SER A 313 5.83 -63.41 44.04
N SER A 314 6.51 -62.26 44.15
CA SER A 314 7.79 -62.18 44.88
C SER A 314 7.63 -62.23 46.41
N LEU A 315 6.48 -61.77 46.93
CA LEU A 315 6.16 -61.75 48.37
C LEU A 315 5.37 -62.98 48.86
N GLY A 316 4.50 -63.53 48.02
CA GLY A 316 3.34 -64.37 48.36
C GLY A 316 3.62 -65.84 48.69
N ASN A 317 4.87 -66.19 49.00
CA ASN A 317 5.24 -67.50 49.56
C ASN A 317 6.40 -67.38 50.57
N LEU A 318 6.67 -66.18 51.10
CA LEU A 318 7.76 -65.92 52.04
C LEU A 318 7.35 -66.25 53.49
N ILE A 319 7.12 -67.53 53.78
CA ILE A 319 7.00 -68.00 55.16
C ILE A 319 8.43 -68.22 55.69
N GLY A 320 9.03 -67.17 56.26
CA GLY A 320 10.27 -67.24 57.04
C GLY A 320 11.47 -66.42 56.51
N LYS A 321 12.28 -65.91 57.44
CA LYS A 321 13.46 -65.04 57.19
C LYS A 321 14.47 -65.62 56.18
N ILE A 322 14.59 -66.94 56.10
CA ILE A 322 15.53 -67.63 55.19
C ILE A 322 15.11 -67.48 53.73
N GLY A 323 13.83 -67.69 53.42
CA GLY A 323 13.30 -67.53 52.06
C GLY A 323 13.40 -66.08 51.58
N PHE A 324 13.23 -65.13 52.50
CA PHE A 324 13.38 -63.70 52.22
C PHE A 324 14.82 -63.34 51.89
N LEU A 325 15.79 -63.82 52.68
CA LEU A 325 17.21 -63.54 52.46
C LEU A 325 17.69 -63.97 51.06
N LEU A 326 17.24 -65.13 50.58
CA LEU A 326 17.57 -65.65 49.24
C LEU A 326 16.97 -64.83 48.10
N ARG A 327 15.90 -64.06 48.35
CA ARG A 327 15.14 -63.31 47.33
C ARG A 327 15.19 -61.78 47.51
N LYS A 328 15.82 -61.28 48.57
CA LYS A 328 15.89 -59.85 48.95
C LYS A 328 16.28 -58.95 47.78
N ASN A 329 17.33 -59.31 47.04
CA ASN A 329 17.78 -58.51 45.89
C ASN A 329 16.74 -58.45 44.76
N ARG A 330 16.03 -59.56 44.50
CA ARG A 330 14.94 -59.59 43.51
C ARG A 330 13.75 -58.75 43.96
N ILE A 331 13.44 -58.74 45.26
CA ILE A 331 12.38 -57.89 45.84
C ILE A 331 12.73 -56.41 45.66
N LYS A 332 13.96 -56.01 46.01
CA LYS A 332 14.46 -54.64 45.78
C LYS A 332 14.34 -54.22 44.31
N GLN A 333 14.81 -55.07 43.40
CA GLN A 333 14.72 -54.82 41.95
C GLN A 333 13.27 -54.70 41.49
N ASN A 334 12.37 -55.56 41.98
CA ASN A 334 10.95 -55.50 41.63
C ASN A 334 10.29 -54.21 42.14
N LEU A 335 10.59 -53.80 43.37
CA LEU A 335 10.09 -52.55 43.96
C LEU A 335 10.54 -51.35 43.12
N MET A 336 11.83 -51.28 42.78
CA MET A 336 12.37 -50.18 41.97
C MET A 336 11.87 -50.18 40.54
N ARG A 337 11.74 -51.36 39.92
CA ARG A 337 11.19 -51.50 38.57
C ARG A 337 9.73 -51.05 38.49
N THR A 338 8.93 -51.43 39.48
CA THR A 338 7.49 -51.10 39.52
C THR A 338 7.28 -49.60 39.60
N ILE A 339 7.91 -48.94 40.57
CA ILE A 339 7.75 -47.49 40.75
C ILE A 339 8.31 -46.69 39.57
N ARG A 340 9.41 -47.14 38.96
CA ARG A 340 9.98 -46.50 37.77
C ARG A 340 9.01 -46.49 36.59
N ILE A 341 8.41 -47.65 36.26
CA ILE A 341 7.44 -47.76 35.16
C ILE A 341 6.25 -46.81 35.38
N GLN A 342 5.79 -46.68 36.63
CA GLN A 342 4.67 -45.82 36.97
C GLN A 342 5.03 -44.33 36.90
N CYS A 343 6.24 -43.96 37.33
CA CYS A 343 6.75 -42.61 37.15
C CYS A 343 6.91 -42.25 35.67
N GLU A 344 7.41 -43.18 34.83
CA GLU A 344 7.55 -42.98 33.38
C GLU A 344 6.20 -42.79 32.68
N ASP A 345 5.19 -43.59 33.04
CA ASP A 345 3.83 -43.44 32.51
C ASP A 345 3.20 -42.11 32.93
N MET A 346 3.35 -41.73 34.20
CA MET A 346 2.89 -40.44 34.70
C MET A 346 3.59 -39.28 33.98
N GLU A 347 4.91 -39.34 33.83
CA GLU A 347 5.69 -38.31 33.14
C GLU A 347 5.18 -38.13 31.71
N LYS A 348 4.99 -39.23 30.97
CA LYS A 348 4.46 -39.20 29.61
C LYS A 348 3.08 -38.56 29.53
N GLN A 349 2.18 -38.90 30.45
CA GLN A 349 0.82 -38.35 30.49
C GLN A 349 0.83 -36.85 30.85
N LEU A 350 1.60 -36.45 31.87
CA LEU A 350 1.77 -35.06 32.28
C LEU A 350 2.30 -34.19 31.13
N ILE A 351 3.35 -34.65 30.46
CA ILE A 351 3.96 -33.93 29.33
C ILE A 351 2.99 -33.85 28.16
N GLY A 352 2.28 -34.92 27.81
CA GLY A 352 1.31 -34.90 26.71
C GLY A 352 0.20 -33.87 26.90
N GLU A 353 -0.37 -33.79 28.11
CA GLU A 353 -1.40 -32.81 28.46
C GLU A 353 -0.84 -31.37 28.46
N ILE A 354 0.35 -31.16 29.03
CA ILE A 354 0.99 -29.84 29.07
C ILE A 354 1.34 -29.34 27.66
N GLU A 355 1.93 -30.20 26.82
CA GLU A 355 2.24 -29.85 25.43
C GLU A 355 0.97 -29.53 24.64
N SER A 356 -0.10 -30.30 24.83
CA SER A 356 -1.39 -30.04 24.19
C SER A 356 -1.92 -28.64 24.53
N ILE A 357 -1.92 -28.29 25.82
CA ILE A 357 -2.38 -26.97 26.30
C ILE A 357 -1.50 -25.84 25.77
N ILE A 358 -0.17 -26.00 25.86
CA ILE A 358 0.78 -24.99 25.37
C ILE A 358 0.62 -24.78 23.86
N ASN A 359 0.50 -25.85 23.09
CA ASN A 359 0.27 -25.76 21.64
C ASN A 359 -1.07 -25.09 21.33
N GLN A 360 -2.14 -25.40 22.07
CA GLN A 360 -3.43 -24.75 21.89
C GLN A 360 -3.35 -23.25 22.17
N ASN A 361 -2.68 -22.84 23.26
CA ASN A 361 -2.49 -21.43 23.60
C ASN A 361 -1.62 -20.70 22.58
N TYR A 362 -0.58 -21.36 22.05
CA TYR A 362 0.23 -20.85 20.95
C TYR A 362 -0.59 -20.59 19.68
N GLU A 363 -1.34 -21.60 19.20
CA GLU A 363 -2.17 -21.47 17.99
C GLU A 363 -3.20 -20.36 18.14
N ASN A 364 -3.80 -20.27 19.32
CA ASN A 364 -4.71 -19.19 19.69
C ASN A 364 -4.06 -17.80 19.58
N CYS A 365 -2.83 -17.64 20.08
CA CYS A 365 -2.08 -16.38 19.98
C CYS A 365 -1.79 -16.01 18.51
N ILE A 366 -1.35 -16.97 17.70
CA ILE A 366 -1.04 -16.73 16.29
C ILE A 366 -2.31 -16.39 15.50
N LEU A 367 -3.31 -17.28 15.54
CA LEU A 367 -4.50 -17.16 14.70
C LEU A 367 -5.42 -16.01 15.12
N LYS A 368 -5.61 -15.79 16.43
CA LYS A 368 -6.61 -14.82 16.92
C LYS A 368 -6.03 -13.45 17.25
N ILE A 369 -4.70 -13.33 17.41
CA ILE A 369 -4.06 -12.05 17.73
C ILE A 369 -3.10 -11.64 16.61
N LEU A 370 -2.05 -12.41 16.33
CA LEU A 370 -1.03 -11.99 15.38
C LEU A 370 -1.62 -11.78 13.98
N ASN A 371 -2.36 -12.78 13.45
CA ASN A 371 -2.99 -12.70 12.14
C ASN A 371 -4.02 -11.56 12.05
N VAL A 372 -4.86 -11.44 13.08
CA VAL A 372 -5.91 -10.41 13.13
C VAL A 372 -5.32 -9.01 13.18
N THR A 373 -4.31 -8.80 14.04
CA THR A 373 -3.67 -7.49 14.17
C THR A 373 -2.82 -7.12 12.95
N PHE A 374 -2.20 -8.10 12.28
CA PHE A 374 -1.57 -7.90 10.97
C PHE A 374 -2.60 -7.43 9.92
N LYS A 375 -3.71 -8.15 9.83
CA LYS A 375 -4.80 -7.86 8.89
C LYS A 375 -5.39 -6.46 9.08
N ASN A 376 -5.48 -5.99 10.33
CA ASN A 376 -5.97 -4.65 10.64
C ASN A 376 -5.06 -3.53 10.13
N VAL A 377 -3.77 -3.81 9.87
CA VAL A 377 -2.79 -2.82 9.43
C VAL A 377 -2.52 -2.90 7.92
N LEU A 378 -2.71 -4.07 7.32
CA LEU A 378 -2.53 -4.32 5.89
C LEU A 378 -3.74 -5.04 5.30
N PHE A 379 -3.62 -6.34 5.09
CA PHE A 379 -4.57 -7.26 4.48
C PHE A 379 -4.24 -8.67 5.02
N ASP A 380 -4.88 -9.72 4.53
CA ASP A 380 -4.65 -11.07 5.07
C ASP A 380 -3.18 -11.51 4.90
N VAL A 381 -2.58 -12.11 5.93
CA VAL A 381 -1.16 -12.52 5.85
C VAL A 381 -0.90 -13.51 4.71
N ASN A 382 -1.91 -14.33 4.37
CA ASN A 382 -1.83 -15.28 3.28
C ASN A 382 -1.84 -14.63 1.89
N GLU A 383 -2.19 -13.34 1.80
CA GLU A 383 -2.25 -12.60 0.55
C GLU A 383 -0.97 -11.80 0.25
N VAL A 384 0.03 -11.79 1.15
CA VAL A 384 1.25 -10.96 1.01
C VAL A 384 1.95 -11.17 -0.31
N GLU A 385 2.16 -12.42 -0.71
CA GLU A 385 2.84 -12.71 -1.98
C GLU A 385 1.97 -12.34 -3.19
N ASN A 386 0.66 -12.57 -3.13
CA ASN A 386 -0.27 -12.19 -4.20
C ASN A 386 -0.32 -10.67 -4.41
N VAL A 387 -0.32 -9.91 -3.31
CA VAL A 387 -0.29 -8.44 -3.37
C VAL A 387 1.05 -7.95 -3.91
N LYS A 388 2.18 -8.52 -3.47
CA LYS A 388 3.51 -8.20 -4.00
C LYS A 388 3.60 -8.45 -5.52
N LEU A 389 3.08 -9.58 -5.99
CA LEU A 389 3.01 -9.90 -7.42
C LEU A 389 2.14 -8.90 -8.18
N SER A 390 0.98 -8.54 -7.63
CA SER A 390 0.07 -7.56 -8.24
C SER A 390 0.72 -6.19 -8.38
N ILE A 391 1.46 -5.74 -7.36
CA ILE A 391 2.23 -4.49 -7.42
C ILE A 391 3.34 -4.59 -8.48
N GLY A 392 4.09 -5.69 -8.52
CA GLY A 392 5.13 -5.89 -9.53
C GLY A 392 4.59 -5.91 -10.96
N ASN A 393 3.38 -6.40 -11.17
CA ASN A 393 2.70 -6.31 -12.47
C ASN A 393 2.29 -4.88 -12.80
N LEU A 394 1.74 -4.12 -11.85
CA LEU A 394 1.40 -2.71 -12.05
C LEU A 394 2.62 -1.87 -12.43
N GLU A 395 3.76 -2.08 -11.80
CA GLU A 395 5.00 -1.39 -12.15
C GLU A 395 5.45 -1.68 -13.58
N LYS A 396 5.35 -2.94 -14.03
CA LYS A 396 5.65 -3.30 -15.43
C LYS A 396 4.76 -2.53 -16.41
N TYR A 397 3.49 -2.30 -16.08
CA TYR A 397 2.60 -1.48 -16.92
C TYR A 397 3.00 -0.01 -16.91
N ILE A 398 3.43 0.52 -15.77
CA ILE A 398 3.85 1.92 -15.61
C ILE A 398 5.20 2.18 -16.29
N ASP A 399 6.09 1.18 -16.33
CA ASP A 399 7.42 1.28 -16.93
C ASP A 399 7.41 1.05 -18.45
N LYS A 400 6.29 0.65 -19.05
CA LYS A 400 6.12 0.69 -20.50
C LYS A 400 6.26 2.14 -20.97
N THR A 401 7.23 2.37 -21.84
CA THR A 401 7.57 3.71 -22.32
C THR A 401 6.42 4.33 -23.13
N PRO A 402 6.27 5.67 -23.12
CA PRO A 402 5.32 6.40 -23.97
C PRO A 402 5.44 6.10 -25.47
N THR A 403 6.54 5.47 -25.91
CA THR A 403 6.75 5.00 -27.28
C THR A 403 5.95 3.76 -27.64
N GLU A 404 5.40 3.02 -26.66
CA GLU A 404 4.53 1.86 -26.91
C GLU A 404 3.04 2.21 -26.87
N HIS A 405 2.69 3.37 -26.33
CA HIS A 405 1.32 3.88 -26.40
C HIS A 405 1.13 4.65 -27.69
N THR A 406 0.20 4.19 -28.54
CA THR A 406 -0.18 4.96 -29.72
C THR A 406 -0.75 6.31 -29.28
N PHE A 407 -0.54 7.37 -30.08
CA PHE A 407 -1.16 8.68 -29.83
C PHE A 407 -2.66 8.53 -29.53
N GLU A 408 -3.33 7.61 -30.23
CA GLU A 408 -4.75 7.26 -30.07
C GLU A 408 -5.11 6.77 -28.64
N GLU A 409 -4.22 6.01 -27.98
CA GLU A 409 -4.37 5.58 -26.59
C GLU A 409 -4.15 6.73 -25.59
N ILE A 410 -3.18 7.61 -25.86
CA ILE A 410 -2.85 8.74 -24.98
C ILE A 410 -3.93 9.83 -25.00
N VAL A 411 -4.59 10.07 -26.14
CA VAL A 411 -5.65 11.08 -26.24
C VAL A 411 -7.07 10.56 -25.99
N GLY A 412 -7.24 9.28 -25.68
CA GLY A 412 -8.56 8.69 -25.44
C GLY A 412 -9.47 8.76 -26.67
N ILE A 413 -8.89 8.68 -27.88
CA ILE A 413 -9.68 8.64 -29.11
C ILE A 413 -10.14 7.20 -29.30
N SER A 414 -11.16 6.79 -28.53
CA SER A 414 -11.94 5.60 -28.89
C SER A 414 -12.42 5.82 -30.33
N GLY A 415 -12.20 4.84 -31.22
CA GLY A 415 -12.30 4.96 -32.68
C GLY A 415 -13.68 5.33 -33.24
N LYS A 416 -14.19 6.52 -32.93
CA LYS A 416 -15.44 7.10 -33.44
C LYS A 416 -15.29 8.49 -34.04
N ASP A 417 -14.11 9.11 -34.02
CA ASP A 417 -13.87 10.36 -34.76
C ASP A 417 -13.32 10.09 -36.17
N GLU A 418 -14.20 9.55 -37.02
CA GLU A 418 -14.00 9.46 -38.49
C GLU A 418 -13.68 10.82 -39.14
N TYR A 419 -13.96 11.91 -38.43
CA TYR A 419 -13.77 13.29 -38.86
C TYR A 419 -12.28 13.68 -39.00
N LEU A 420 -11.41 13.23 -38.09
CA LEU A 420 -9.97 13.51 -38.13
C LEU A 420 -9.24 12.67 -39.19
N LYS A 421 -9.63 11.39 -39.36
CA LYS A 421 -9.08 10.51 -40.41
C LYS A 421 -9.41 11.00 -41.83
N LYS A 422 -10.60 11.56 -42.05
CA LYS A 422 -10.97 12.17 -43.35
C LYS A 422 -10.17 13.42 -43.69
N ARG A 423 -9.80 14.24 -42.69
CA ARG A 423 -9.11 15.51 -42.91
C ARG A 423 -7.60 15.36 -43.16
N LEU A 424 -6.97 14.32 -42.57
CA LEU A 424 -5.56 13.99 -42.83
C LEU A 424 -5.33 13.28 -44.17
N LYS A 425 -6.25 12.39 -44.59
CA LYS A 425 -6.14 11.75 -45.92
C LYS A 425 -6.29 12.73 -47.09
N LYS A 426 -7.00 13.85 -46.90
CA LYS A 426 -7.22 14.84 -47.97
C LYS A 426 -6.03 15.79 -48.21
N LYS A 427 -4.98 15.75 -47.38
CA LYS A 427 -3.77 16.58 -47.52
C LYS A 427 -2.56 15.86 -48.11
N ILE A 428 -2.66 14.56 -48.40
CA ILE A 428 -1.56 13.75 -48.98
C ILE A 428 -1.77 13.49 -50.49
N ILE A 429 -2.92 13.87 -51.06
CA ILE A 429 -3.17 13.77 -52.50
C ILE A 429 -3.77 15.09 -53.00
N THR A 430 -2.89 16.07 -53.18
CA THR A 430 -2.88 17.27 -54.05
C THR A 430 -1.74 18.15 -53.55
#